data_AF-A0A0G0BIX3-F1
#
_entry.id   AF-A0A0G0BIX3-F1
#
_cell.length_a   1.000
_cell.length_b   1.000
_cell.length_c   1.000
_cell.angle_alpha   90.00
_cell.angle_beta   90.00
_cell.angle_gamma   90.00
#
_symmetry.space_group_name_H-M   'P 1'
#
loop_
_entity.id
_entity.type
_entity.pdbx_description
1 polymer ?
#
loop_
_entity_poly.entity_id
_entity_poly.type
_entity_poly.pdbx_seq_one_letter_code
_entity_poly.pdbx_strand_id
1 'polypeptide(L)'
;MAKKMIITKSFMSVVQILLYIKSATWIILSVIYFFTLYERYADQTFLIAIISVMMFVNGIIMIVLAFLLKKKIQLIYYGTIVYMFVNIILAFADQFGLTDLLALLIDVAIVVLLIRGKKEFVKS
;
A
#
# COMPACT_ATOMS: atom_id res chain seq x y z
N MET A 1 29.34 -26.81 -15.17
CA MET A 1 27.90 -26.58 -15.41
C MET A 1 27.38 -25.70 -14.29
N ALA A 2 27.44 -24.37 -14.45
CA ALA A 2 27.07 -23.42 -13.41
C ALA A 2 25.55 -23.39 -13.24
N LYS A 3 25.09 -23.85 -12.08
CA LYS A 3 23.69 -23.85 -11.66
C LYS A 3 23.23 -22.39 -11.63
N LYS A 4 22.45 -21.98 -12.64
CA LYS A 4 21.74 -20.68 -12.66
C LYS A 4 20.83 -20.64 -11.45
N MET A 5 21.34 -20.12 -10.34
CA MET A 5 20.58 -19.84 -9.13
C MET A 5 19.78 -18.57 -9.42
N ILE A 6 18.69 -18.74 -10.18
CA ILE A 6 17.70 -17.68 -10.34
C ILE A 6 17.14 -17.48 -8.94
N ILE A 7 17.51 -16.37 -8.30
CA ILE A 7 16.98 -15.95 -7.01
C ILE A 7 15.50 -15.58 -7.25
N THR A 8 14.63 -16.58 -7.33
CA THR A 8 13.19 -16.37 -7.28
C THR A 8 12.86 -15.89 -5.88
N LYS A 9 12.70 -14.56 -5.72
CA LYS A 9 12.20 -13.99 -4.47
C LYS A 9 10.80 -14.58 -4.20
N SER A 10 10.55 -15.02 -2.97
CA SER A 10 9.24 -15.47 -2.52
C SER A 10 8.19 -14.38 -2.72
N PHE A 11 6.97 -14.76 -3.08
CA PHE A 11 5.84 -13.84 -3.29
C PHE A 11 5.65 -12.95 -2.06
N MET A 12 5.84 -13.50 -0.86
CA MET A 12 5.77 -12.75 0.41
C MET A 12 6.74 -11.58 0.46
N SER A 13 8.01 -11.79 0.11
CA SER A 13 9.02 -10.73 0.14
C SER A 13 8.69 -9.62 -0.87
N VAL A 14 8.19 -9.99 -2.06
CA VAL A 14 7.80 -9.01 -3.08
C VAL A 14 6.61 -8.18 -2.61
N VAL A 15 5.55 -8.82 -2.10
CA VAL A 15 4.37 -8.11 -1.56
C VAL A 15 4.76 -7.16 -0.42
N GLN A 16 5.64 -7.59 0.49
CA GLN A 16 6.11 -6.73 1.57
C GLN A 16 6.86 -5.50 1.07
N ILE A 17 7.78 -5.69 0.12
CA ILE A 17 8.51 -4.57 -0.49
C ILE A 17 7.53 -3.59 -1.14
N LEU A 18 6.54 -4.08 -1.89
CA LEU A 18 5.54 -3.22 -2.52
C LEU A 18 4.67 -2.47 -1.50
N LEU A 19 4.25 -3.12 -0.42
CA LEU A 19 3.53 -2.48 0.68
C LEU A 19 4.37 -1.42 1.39
N TYR A 20 5.67 -1.67 1.60
CA TYR A 20 6.57 -0.67 2.19
C TYR A 20 6.79 0.52 1.26
N ILE A 21 6.95 0.29 -0.04
CA ILE A 21 7.04 1.38 -1.04
C ILE A 21 5.77 2.22 -0.99
N LYS A 22 4.59 1.59 -1.03
CA LYS A 22 3.30 2.31 -0.94
C LYS A 22 3.15 3.09 0.36
N SER A 23 3.53 2.49 1.48
CA SER A 23 3.52 3.17 2.77
C SER A 23 4.41 4.42 2.76
N ALA A 24 5.64 4.30 2.25
CA ALA A 24 6.55 5.43 2.13
C ALA A 24 5.96 6.54 1.25
N THR A 25 5.34 6.19 0.12
CA THR A 25 4.64 7.15 -0.74
C THR A 25 3.53 7.88 0.02
N TRP A 26 2.65 7.16 0.72
CA TRP A 26 1.55 7.78 1.47
C TRP A 26 2.03 8.68 2.61
N ILE A 27 3.07 8.28 3.34
CA ILE A 27 3.64 9.07 4.43
C ILE A 27 4.31 10.33 3.88
N ILE A 28 5.10 10.21 2.81
CA ILE A 28 5.77 11.36 2.18
C ILE A 28 4.73 12.34 1.61
N LEU A 29 3.74 11.82 0.87
CA LEU A 29 2.67 12.65 0.31
C LEU A 29 1.83 13.32 1.40
N SER A 30 1.55 12.64 2.51
CA SER A 30 0.86 13.25 3.65
C SER A 30 1.56 14.50 4.16
N VAL A 31 2.90 14.46 4.28
CA VAL A 31 3.69 15.59 4.77
C VAL A 31 3.73 16.72 3.74
N ILE A 32 4.00 16.38 2.46
CA ILE A 32 4.01 17.36 1.37
C ILE A 32 2.66 18.05 1.23
N TYR A 33 1.57 17.29 1.26
CA TYR A 33 0.20 17.77 1.13
C TYR A 33 -0.15 18.75 2.26
N PHE A 34 0.21 18.41 3.50
CA PHE A 34 -0.03 19.28 4.65
C PHE A 34 0.62 20.65 4.46
N PHE A 35 1.94 20.70 4.21
CA PHE A 35 2.66 21.96 4.08
C PHE A 35 2.25 22.76 2.83
N THR A 36 2.03 22.08 1.70
CA THR A 36 1.67 22.75 0.44
C THR A 36 0.29 23.40 0.50
N LEU A 37 -0.69 22.75 1.14
CA LEU A 37 -2.05 23.28 1.20
C LEU A 37 -2.29 24.18 2.40
N TYR A 38 -1.59 23.96 3.51
CA TYR A 38 -1.68 24.84 4.68
C TYR A 38 -1.34 26.30 4.32
N GLU A 39 -0.31 26.51 3.47
CA GLU A 39 0.05 27.84 2.99
C GLU A 39 -0.98 28.44 2.02
N ARG A 40 -1.67 27.62 1.23
CA ARG A 40 -2.62 28.07 0.19
C ARG A 40 -4.04 28.32 0.72
N TYR A 41 -4.46 27.58 1.74
CA TYR A 41 -5.84 27.56 2.24
C TYR A 41 -5.85 27.59 3.77
N ALA A 42 -5.29 28.65 4.35
CA ALA A 42 -5.15 28.82 5.80
C ALA A 42 -6.52 28.79 6.53
N ASP A 43 -7.59 29.21 5.87
CA ASP A 43 -8.97 29.16 6.35
C ASP A 43 -9.53 27.72 6.47
N GLN A 44 -8.95 26.75 5.76
CA GLN A 44 -9.39 25.35 5.73
C GLN A 44 -8.45 24.39 6.47
N THR A 45 -7.61 24.94 7.36
CA THR A 45 -6.58 24.20 8.12
C THR A 45 -7.10 22.91 8.75
N PHE A 46 -8.31 22.92 9.31
CA PHE A 46 -8.90 21.73 9.96
C PHE A 46 -9.12 20.57 8.98
N LEU A 47 -9.66 20.84 7.79
CA LEU A 47 -9.93 19.83 6.78
C LEU A 47 -8.63 19.27 6.19
N ILE A 48 -7.64 20.14 5.96
CA ILE A 48 -6.29 19.74 5.51
C ILE A 48 -5.64 18.82 6.53
N ALA A 49 -5.70 19.17 7.83
CA ALA A 49 -5.15 18.35 8.90
C ALA A 49 -5.80 16.96 8.93
N ILE A 50 -7.13 16.87 8.79
CA ILE A 50 -7.84 15.58 8.74
C ILE A 50 -7.34 14.75 7.56
N ILE A 51 -7.30 15.32 6.35
CA ILE A 51 -6.87 14.58 5.16
C ILE A 51 -5.42 14.11 5.33
N SER A 52 -4.50 14.97 5.77
CA SER A 52 -3.11 14.59 6.02
C SER A 52 -3.01 13.47 7.06
N VAL A 53 -3.73 13.55 8.17
CA VAL A 53 -3.74 12.47 9.18
C VAL A 53 -4.28 11.17 8.57
N MET A 54 -5.35 11.22 7.78
CA MET A 54 -5.89 10.03 7.09
C MET A 54 -4.85 9.42 6.13
N MET A 55 -4.13 10.23 5.35
CA MET A 55 -3.06 9.77 4.46
C MET A 55 -1.92 9.12 5.24
N PHE A 56 -1.51 9.71 6.36
CA PHE A 56 -0.47 9.16 7.22
C PHE A 56 -0.87 7.82 7.84
N VAL A 57 -2.10 7.75 8.37
CA VAL A 57 -2.67 6.51 8.93
C VAL A 57 -2.76 5.42 7.86
N ASN A 58 -3.15 5.76 6.62
CA ASN A 58 -3.16 4.82 5.49
C ASN A 58 -1.77 4.21 5.26
N GLY A 59 -0.72 5.03 5.33
CA GLY A 59 0.66 4.57 5.25
C GLY A 59 1.07 3.65 6.41
N ILE A 60 0.71 3.99 7.65
CA ILE A 60 0.98 3.14 8.83
C ILE A 60 0.29 1.78 8.70
N ILE A 61 -0.98 1.75 8.29
CA ILE A 61 -1.71 0.49 8.11
C ILE A 61 -0.98 -0.41 7.13
N MET A 62 -0.44 0.11 6.02
CA MET A 62 0.34 -0.67 5.05
C MET A 62 1.62 -1.26 5.66
N ILE A 63 2.34 -0.52 6.53
CA ILE A 63 3.50 -1.06 7.28
C ILE A 63 3.06 -2.20 8.19
N VAL A 64 1.96 -2.01 8.94
CA VAL A 64 1.43 -3.00 9.87
C VAL A 64 1.01 -4.26 9.11
N LEU A 65 0.31 -4.12 7.98
CA LEU A 65 -0.07 -5.26 7.13
C LEU A 65 1.16 -5.99 6.58
N ALA A 66 2.16 -5.26 6.07
CA ALA A 66 3.41 -5.85 5.59
C ALA A 66 4.10 -6.70 6.68
N PHE A 67 4.14 -6.20 7.91
CA PHE A 67 4.72 -6.92 9.05
C PHE A 67 3.87 -8.13 9.47
N LEU A 68 2.55 -7.95 9.61
CA LEU A 68 1.64 -8.99 10.10
C LEU A 68 1.46 -10.13 9.10
N LEU A 69 1.63 -9.92 7.79
CA LEU A 69 1.58 -10.98 6.77
C LEU A 69 2.60 -12.10 7.03
N LYS A 70 3.72 -11.83 7.71
CA LYS A 70 4.71 -12.86 8.10
C LYS A 70 4.13 -13.90 9.06
N LYS A 71 3.11 -13.52 9.85
CA LYS A 71 2.50 -14.38 10.86
C LYS A 71 1.62 -15.48 10.24
N LYS A 72 1.36 -15.43 8.93
CA LYS A 72 0.55 -16.39 8.17
C LYS A 72 -0.87 -16.61 8.72
N ILE A 73 -1.44 -15.56 9.32
CA ILE A 73 -2.78 -15.57 9.89
C ILE A 73 -3.79 -15.31 8.77
N GLN A 74 -4.76 -16.21 8.61
CA GLN A 74 -5.77 -16.15 7.54
C GLN A 74 -6.57 -14.84 7.54
N LEU A 75 -6.92 -14.31 8.72
CA LEU A 75 -7.63 -13.04 8.87
C LEU A 75 -6.81 -11.85 8.33
N ILE A 76 -5.50 -11.81 8.60
CA ILE A 76 -4.61 -10.76 8.10
C ILE A 76 -4.45 -10.85 6.58
N TYR A 77 -4.36 -12.06 6.03
CA TYR A 77 -4.29 -12.27 4.59
C TYR A 77 -5.52 -11.71 3.86
N TYR A 78 -6.73 -12.13 4.28
CA TYR A 78 -7.96 -11.62 3.65
C TYR A 78 -8.18 -10.14 3.94
N GLY A 79 -7.86 -9.68 5.16
CA GLY A 79 -7.90 -8.26 5.52
C GLY A 79 -7.00 -7.41 4.62
N THR A 80 -5.80 -7.91 4.28
CA THR A 80 -4.91 -7.23 3.34
C THR A 80 -5.53 -7.17 1.95
N ILE A 81 -6.07 -8.27 1.43
CA ILE A 81 -6.72 -8.27 0.10
C ILE A 81 -7.86 -7.27 0.05
N VAL A 82 -8.76 -7.29 1.04
CA VAL A 82 -9.89 -6.37 1.11
C VAL A 82 -9.40 -4.92 1.18
N TYR A 83 -8.41 -4.64 2.04
CA TYR A 83 -7.83 -3.31 2.17
C TYR A 83 -7.21 -2.80 0.85
N MET A 84 -6.48 -3.65 0.13
CA MET A 84 -5.91 -3.29 -1.17
C MET A 84 -7.00 -3.06 -2.21
N PHE A 85 -8.08 -3.85 -2.18
CA PHE A 85 -9.22 -3.69 -3.08
C PHE A 85 -9.96 -2.37 -2.83
N VAL A 86 -10.12 -1.97 -1.56
CA VAL A 86 -10.68 -0.66 -1.20
C VAL A 86 -9.79 0.47 -1.73
N ASN A 87 -8.45 0.37 -1.58
CA ASN A 87 -7.54 1.38 -2.14
C ASN A 87 -7.65 1.48 -3.67
N ILE A 88 -7.82 0.34 -4.37
CA ILE A 88 -8.05 0.33 -5.83
C ILE A 88 -9.33 1.10 -6.19
N ILE A 89 -10.43 0.85 -5.49
CA ILE A 89 -11.70 1.54 -5.74
C ILE A 89 -11.57 3.04 -5.46
N LEU A 90 -10.91 3.40 -4.36
CA LEU A 90 -10.68 4.80 -4.00
C LEU A 90 -9.81 5.53 -5.04
N ALA A 91 -8.83 4.85 -5.65
CA ALA A 91 -8.01 5.44 -6.70
C ALA A 91 -8.81 5.81 -7.96
N PHE A 92 -9.93 5.13 -8.25
CA PHE A 92 -10.84 5.52 -9.33
C PHE A 92 -11.77 6.68 -8.96
N ALA A 93 -12.01 6.91 -7.66
CA ALA A 93 -12.81 8.02 -7.18
C ALA A 93 -12.02 9.34 -7.13
N ASP A 94 -10.69 9.25 -7.06
CA ASP A 94 -9.82 10.41 -7.10
C ASP A 94 -9.63 10.94 -8.55
N GLN A 95 -9.13 12.17 -8.68
CA GLN A 95 -8.85 12.73 -10.02
C GLN A 95 -7.74 11.94 -10.69
N PHE A 96 -8.13 11.08 -11.64
CA PHE A 96 -7.24 10.08 -12.24
C PHE A 96 -6.07 10.73 -13.02
N GLY A 97 -4.87 10.74 -12.42
CA GLY A 97 -3.63 11.21 -13.03
C GLY A 97 -2.66 10.07 -13.38
N LEU A 98 -1.54 10.44 -14.03
CA LEU A 98 -0.47 9.47 -14.37
C LEU A 98 0.14 8.83 -13.11
N THR A 99 0.29 9.61 -12.04
CA THR A 99 0.81 9.15 -10.75
C THR A 99 -0.13 8.13 -10.10
N ASP A 100 -1.43 8.36 -10.21
CA ASP A 100 -2.46 7.46 -9.67
C ASP A 100 -2.53 6.16 -10.44
N LEU A 101 -2.32 6.20 -11.76
CA LEU A 101 -2.19 4.99 -12.58
C LEU A 101 -1.03 4.11 -12.10
N LEU A 102 0.14 4.69 -11.79
CA LEU A 102 1.26 3.92 -11.26
C LEU A 102 0.95 3.33 -9.87
N ALA A 103 0.30 4.12 -9.00
CA ALA A 103 -0.11 3.65 -7.68
C ALA A 103 -1.14 2.51 -7.75
N LEU A 104 -2.07 2.59 -8.71
CA LEU A 104 -3.08 1.59 -9.01
C LEU A 104 -2.45 0.30 -9.55
N LEU A 105 -1.49 0.40 -10.48
CA LEU A 105 -0.76 -0.77 -10.99
C LEU A 105 -0.03 -1.52 -9.87
N ILE A 106 0.55 -0.80 -8.92
CA ILE A 106 1.17 -1.40 -7.73
C ILE A 106 0.12 -2.12 -6.88
N ASP A 107 -1.06 -1.52 -6.66
CA ASP A 107 -2.14 -2.17 -5.89
C ASP A 107 -2.61 -3.47 -6.54
N VAL A 108 -2.86 -3.41 -7.85
CA VAL A 108 -3.26 -4.58 -8.64
C VAL A 108 -2.18 -5.67 -8.58
N ALA A 109 -0.90 -5.28 -8.70
CA ALA A 109 0.22 -6.22 -8.58
C ALA A 109 0.25 -6.89 -7.19
N ILE A 110 0.06 -6.14 -6.10
CA ILE A 110 0.00 -6.68 -4.75
C ILE A 110 -1.14 -7.71 -4.63
N VAL A 111 -2.35 -7.38 -5.09
CA VAL A 111 -3.51 -8.27 -5.03
C VAL A 111 -3.27 -9.55 -5.84
N VAL A 112 -2.74 -9.42 -7.06
CA VAL A 112 -2.43 -10.57 -7.92
C VAL A 112 -1.38 -11.47 -7.27
N LEU A 113 -0.33 -10.90 -6.66
CA LEU A 113 0.70 -11.66 -5.95
C LEU A 113 0.15 -12.34 -4.69
N LEU A 114 -0.74 -11.69 -3.94
CA LEU A 114 -1.42 -12.29 -2.77
C LEU A 114 -2.29 -13.48 -3.19
N ILE A 115 -3.03 -13.37 -4.29
CA ILE A 115 -3.90 -14.45 -4.79
C ILE A 115 -3.06 -15.62 -5.32
N ARG A 116 -2.08 -15.35 -6.19
CA ARG A 116 -1.20 -16.39 -6.77
C ARG A 116 -0.32 -17.07 -5.71
N GLY A 117 0.14 -16.31 -4.73
CA GLY A 117 1.02 -16.77 -3.66
C GLY A 117 0.31 -17.30 -2.41
N LYS A 118 -1.02 -17.53 -2.42
CA LYS A 118 -1.83 -17.85 -1.22
C LYS A 118 -1.18 -18.84 -0.25
N LYS A 119 -0.57 -19.92 -0.76
CA LYS A 119 0.10 -20.97 0.05
C LYS A 119 1.27 -20.45 0.88
N GLU A 120 1.92 -19.36 0.47
CA GLU A 120 2.99 -18.73 1.24
C GLU A 120 2.47 -17.91 2.42
N PHE A 121 1.26 -17.36 2.31
CA PHE A 121 0.67 -16.40 3.25
C PHE A 121 -0.31 -17.00 4.25
N VAL A 122 -0.83 -18.20 4.03
CA VAL A 122 -1.78 -18.86 4.93
C VAL A 122 -1.21 -20.20 5.34
N LYS A 123 -1.15 -20.47 6.64
CA LYS A 123 -0.76 -21.78 7.15
C LYS A 123 -1.85 -22.79 6.74
N SER A 124 -1.48 -23.75 5.89
CA SER A 124 -2.36 -24.85 5.48
C SER A 124 -2.66 -25.77 6.66
#